data_AF-A0A958SAP2-F1
#
_entry.id   AF-A0A958SAP2-F1
#
_cell.length_a   1.000
_cell.length_b   1.000
_cell.length_c   1.000
_cell.angle_alpha   90.00
_cell.angle_beta   90.00
_cell.angle_gamma   90.00
#
_symmetry.space_group_name_H-M   'P 1'
#
loop_
_entity.id
_entity.type
_entity.pdbx_description
1 polymer ?
#
loop_
_entity_poly.entity_id
_entity_poly.type
_entity_poly.pdbx_seq_one_letter_code
_entity_poly.pdbx_strand_id
1 'polypeptide(L)'
;LTNENNGEKSVLNNSGIIGEISIITGEPRTATLNSLTKVVAWEIEKDSFLNLLNQTPKLKKSLNELIYQRTQNIVSTKTPSAKAWAGQLLRAIEIRRKGLHPWQIAMLIGFLGWLILFFNEHFALINLSFNELFIASLKLVFGFLILQGSCEALISGAERVGSRLKWDGFISGTMGSILSTLPEFVVVWFLVKVDPLMAIITSIVTIFNNSLAYSFYAFFLPKDKSGTFEMPKSLTIAGGEILIAGSATALIVGLVLLVMYITKVKSQLIGVDLLVVGGTLSAIYIFYILTLVKYYQEGSDNPNSLPPAPHNLGYNSKTSAIISLFLLGIIGSYCGGEAVGSFAETALSNTNMGKVTTSAILAFFAGISEYIIVYKSHKRGEMGIALS
;
A
#
# COMPACT_ATOMS: atom_id res chain seq x y z
N LEU A 1 35.09 11.34 1.75
CA LEU A 1 35.75 10.31 0.94
C LEU A 1 36.05 10.91 -0.40
N THR A 2 37.31 11.19 -0.67
CA THR A 2 37.79 11.50 -2.03
C THR A 2 38.57 10.27 -2.46
N ASN A 3 38.08 9.57 -3.47
CA ASN A 3 38.87 8.54 -4.13
C ASN A 3 39.83 9.26 -5.09
N GLU A 4 41.13 9.23 -4.79
CA GLU A 4 42.16 9.93 -5.59
C GLU A 4 42.21 9.45 -7.05
N ASN A 5 41.60 8.31 -7.36
CA ASN A 5 41.59 7.76 -8.70
C ASN A 5 40.39 8.16 -9.57
N ASN A 6 39.35 8.83 -9.06
CA ASN A 6 38.16 9.16 -9.88
C ASN A 6 37.36 10.41 -9.49
N GLY A 7 37.84 11.25 -8.56
CA GLY A 7 37.19 12.55 -8.26
C GLY A 7 35.81 12.48 -7.58
N GLU A 8 35.26 11.29 -7.32
CA GLU A 8 34.02 11.12 -6.58
C GLU A 8 34.20 11.47 -5.10
N LYS A 9 33.35 12.41 -4.63
CA LYS A 9 33.27 12.85 -3.24
C LYS A 9 32.08 12.19 -2.55
N SER A 10 32.33 11.27 -1.62
CA SER A 10 31.30 10.66 -0.77
C SER A 10 31.39 11.17 0.68
N VAL A 11 30.26 11.49 1.31
CA VAL A 11 30.21 12.02 2.69
C VAL A 11 29.87 10.88 3.64
N LEU A 12 30.68 10.72 4.70
CA LEU A 12 30.42 9.77 5.79
C LEU A 12 29.67 10.48 6.92
N ASN A 13 28.65 9.81 7.47
CA ASN A 13 27.90 10.32 8.62
C ASN A 13 28.63 10.03 9.94
N ASN A 14 28.15 10.62 11.05
CA ASN A 14 28.77 10.65 12.40
C ASN A 14 29.10 9.29 13.06
N SER A 15 28.84 8.15 12.42
CA SER A 15 29.12 6.80 12.94
C SER A 15 29.87 5.90 11.94
N GLY A 16 30.52 6.49 10.95
CA GLY A 16 31.27 5.74 9.94
C GLY A 16 32.54 5.08 10.50
N ILE A 17 32.71 3.79 10.24
CA ILE A 17 33.95 3.03 10.45
C ILE A 17 34.74 3.03 9.14
N ILE A 18 36.06 3.22 9.25
CA ILE A 18 36.95 3.37 8.09
C ILE A 18 38.29 2.69 8.37
N GLY A 19 38.95 2.19 7.32
CA GLY A 19 40.25 1.51 7.40
C GLY A 19 40.17 0.00 7.64
N GLU A 20 38.98 -0.52 7.92
CA GLU A 20 38.74 -1.94 8.22
C GLU A 20 39.08 -2.85 7.04
N ILE A 21 38.85 -2.39 5.80
CA ILE A 21 39.19 -3.14 4.59
C ILE A 21 40.70 -3.39 4.53
N SER A 22 41.52 -2.35 4.71
CA SER A 22 42.98 -2.49 4.65
C SER A 22 43.54 -3.40 5.74
N ILE A 23 42.92 -3.38 6.93
CA ILE A 23 43.32 -4.23 8.05
C ILE A 23 42.99 -5.70 7.80
N ILE A 24 41.85 -5.99 7.16
CA ILE A 24 41.35 -7.36 6.97
C ILE A 24 41.86 -8.00 5.68
N THR A 25 41.93 -7.24 4.60
CA THR A 25 42.34 -7.73 3.29
C THR A 25 43.85 -7.68 3.08
N GLY A 26 44.56 -6.83 3.84
CA GLY A 26 45.99 -6.56 3.64
C GLY A 26 46.29 -5.63 2.46
N GLU A 27 45.27 -5.22 1.71
CA GLU A 27 45.39 -4.29 0.58
C GLU A 27 45.69 -2.85 1.07
N PRO A 28 46.39 -2.03 0.28
CA PRO A 28 46.63 -0.63 0.61
C PRO A 28 45.32 0.16 0.76
N ARG A 29 45.38 1.24 1.55
CA ARG A 29 44.21 2.10 1.83
C ARG A 29 43.64 2.65 0.51
N THR A 30 42.34 2.50 0.32
CA THR A 30 41.65 2.84 -0.94
C THR A 30 41.15 4.27 -1.02
N ALA A 31 41.24 5.06 0.06
CA ALA A 31 40.81 6.45 0.07
C ALA A 31 41.51 7.27 1.16
N THR A 32 41.75 8.55 0.84
CA THR A 32 42.18 9.57 1.80
C THR A 32 40.95 10.35 2.29
N LEU A 33 40.94 10.68 3.58
CA LEU A 33 39.82 11.36 4.25
C LEU A 33 40.22 12.77 4.68
N ASN A 34 39.34 13.71 4.36
CA ASN A 34 39.39 15.06 4.90
C ASN A 34 38.11 15.31 5.71
N SER A 35 38.26 15.81 6.93
CA SER A 35 37.13 16.19 7.77
C SER A 35 36.56 17.55 7.33
N LEU A 36 35.25 17.63 7.10
CA LEU A 36 34.57 18.90 6.77
C LEU A 36 34.27 19.75 8.03
N THR A 37 34.25 19.11 9.19
CA THR A 37 33.98 19.72 10.50
C THR A 37 35.01 19.21 11.51
N LYS A 38 35.04 19.82 12.70
CA LYS A 38 35.85 19.31 13.81
C LYS A 38 35.28 17.97 14.27
N VAL A 39 36.09 16.91 14.21
CA VAL A 39 35.71 15.55 14.59
C VAL A 39 36.67 14.99 15.64
N VAL A 40 36.17 14.08 16.48
CA VAL A 40 36.99 13.26 17.37
C VAL A 40 36.97 11.84 16.79
N ALA A 41 38.13 11.33 16.42
CA ALA A 41 38.28 9.96 15.93
C ALA A 41 38.82 9.06 17.04
N TRP A 42 38.29 7.86 17.12
CA TRP A 42 38.82 6.80 17.97
C TRP A 42 39.62 5.85 17.08
N GLU A 43 40.90 5.70 17.39
CA GLU A 43 41.79 4.78 16.69
C GLU A 43 41.90 3.47 17.44
N ILE A 44 41.87 2.36 16.70
CA ILE A 44 42.13 1.02 17.22
C ILE A 44 43.32 0.47 16.46
N GLU A 45 44.35 0.04 17.19
CA GLU A 45 45.53 -0.57 16.59
C GLU A 45 45.19 -1.90 15.92
N LYS A 46 45.93 -2.21 14.85
CA LYS A 46 45.74 -3.42 14.04
C LYS A 46 45.72 -4.69 14.89
N ASP A 47 46.67 -4.84 15.80
CA ASP A 47 46.81 -6.06 16.60
C ASP A 47 45.68 -6.20 17.62
N SER A 48 45.26 -5.10 18.24
CA SER A 48 44.08 -5.07 19.12
C SER A 48 42.80 -5.43 18.37
N PHE A 49 42.65 -4.91 17.15
CA PHE A 49 41.50 -5.21 16.30
C PHE A 49 41.45 -6.68 15.86
N LEU A 50 42.58 -7.24 15.42
CA LEU A 50 42.67 -8.65 15.05
C LEU A 50 42.41 -9.58 16.24
N ASN A 51 42.91 -9.22 17.43
CA ASN A 51 42.61 -9.95 18.66
C ASN A 51 41.12 -9.92 18.99
N LEU A 52 40.45 -8.78 18.85
CA LEU A 52 39.00 -8.64 19.04
C LEU A 52 38.21 -9.55 18.06
N LEU A 53 38.62 -9.57 16.78
CA LEU A 53 37.98 -10.40 15.76
C LEU A 53 38.16 -11.90 16.01
N ASN A 54 39.31 -12.31 16.53
CA ASN A 54 39.59 -13.70 16.89
C ASN A 54 38.76 -14.14 18.12
N GLN A 55 38.55 -13.26 19.08
CA GLN A 55 37.71 -13.53 20.26
C GLN A 55 36.21 -13.56 19.93
N THR A 56 35.78 -12.90 18.84
CA THR A 56 34.35 -12.78 18.49
C THR A 56 34.07 -13.26 17.05
N PRO A 57 33.87 -14.57 16.82
CA PRO A 57 33.64 -15.13 15.49
C PRO A 57 32.43 -14.53 14.76
N LYS A 58 31.38 -14.14 15.51
CA LYS A 58 30.19 -13.46 14.95
C LYS A 58 30.54 -12.10 14.35
N LEU A 59 31.40 -11.32 15.02
CA LEU A 59 31.84 -10.01 14.55
C LEU A 59 32.65 -10.14 13.26
N LYS A 60 33.57 -11.12 13.22
CA LYS A 60 34.36 -11.45 12.02
C LYS A 60 33.48 -11.81 10.83
N LYS A 61 32.42 -12.59 11.05
CA LYS A 61 31.45 -12.93 9.99
C LYS A 61 30.70 -11.70 9.48
N SER A 62 30.10 -10.90 10.36
CA SER A 62 29.38 -9.68 9.97
C SER A 62 30.27 -8.68 9.24
N LEU A 63 31.53 -8.57 9.65
CA LEU A 63 32.49 -7.67 9.05
C LEU A 63 32.95 -8.15 7.66
N ASN A 64 33.16 -9.45 7.48
CA ASN A 64 33.43 -10.03 6.16
C ASN A 64 32.25 -9.87 5.20
N GLU A 65 31.01 -10.00 5.69
CA GLU A 65 29.81 -9.74 4.89
C GLU A 65 29.74 -8.25 4.47
N LEU A 66 30.06 -7.33 5.38
CA LEU A 66 30.12 -5.90 5.10
C LEU A 66 31.23 -5.57 4.08
N ILE A 67 32.41 -6.16 4.23
CA ILE A 67 33.52 -5.99 3.27
C ILE A 67 33.15 -6.57 1.91
N TYR A 68 32.56 -7.77 1.85
CA TYR A 68 32.11 -8.35 0.59
C TYR A 68 31.08 -7.45 -0.11
N GLN A 69 30.13 -6.87 0.66
CA GLN A 69 29.18 -5.89 0.14
C GLN A 69 29.84 -4.60 -0.36
N ARG A 70 30.94 -4.14 0.28
CA ARG A 70 31.69 -2.96 -0.15
C ARG A 70 32.59 -3.24 -1.35
N THR A 71 33.26 -4.37 -1.41
CA THR A 71 34.17 -4.75 -2.50
C THR A 71 33.41 -5.09 -3.78
N GLN A 72 32.20 -5.65 -3.69
CA GLN A 72 31.34 -5.85 -4.86
C GLN A 72 30.59 -4.59 -5.31
N ASN A 73 30.54 -3.55 -4.47
CA ASN A 73 29.89 -2.27 -4.80
C ASN A 73 30.89 -1.11 -4.84
N ILE A 74 31.60 -0.98 -5.96
CA ILE A 74 32.19 0.30 -6.40
C ILE A 74 31.09 1.37 -6.66
N VAL A 75 29.81 1.02 -6.53
CA VAL A 75 28.69 1.97 -6.46
C VAL A 75 28.27 2.19 -5.01
N SER A 76 28.70 3.33 -4.43
CA SER A 76 28.05 4.08 -3.33
C SER A 76 26.94 3.35 -2.54
N THR A 77 27.30 2.45 -1.63
CA THR A 77 26.32 1.91 -0.67
C THR A 77 26.15 2.86 0.50
N LYS A 78 25.19 3.78 0.40
CA LYS A 78 24.61 4.43 1.58
C LYS A 78 24.04 3.34 2.49
N THR A 79 24.52 3.24 3.72
CA THR A 79 23.90 2.40 4.76
C THR A 79 22.38 2.65 4.82
N PRO A 80 21.54 1.62 4.97
CA PRO A 80 20.10 1.81 5.10
C PRO A 80 19.83 2.77 6.26
N SER A 81 18.97 3.76 6.03
CA SER A 81 18.52 4.69 7.07
C SER A 81 17.98 3.93 8.29
N ALA A 82 18.18 4.44 9.51
CA ALA A 82 17.63 3.86 10.74
C ALA A 82 16.10 3.61 10.65
N LYS A 83 15.38 4.42 9.86
CA LYS A 83 13.95 4.22 9.55
C LYS A 83 13.70 2.96 8.72
N ALA A 84 14.53 2.67 7.71
CA ALA A 84 14.41 1.47 6.89
C ALA A 84 14.69 0.20 7.73
N TRP A 85 15.66 0.27 8.64
CA TRP A 85 15.92 -0.80 9.61
C TRP A 85 14.74 -1.02 10.58
N ALA A 86 14.14 0.06 11.09
CA ALA A 86 12.98 -0.03 11.97
C ALA A 86 11.75 -0.64 11.26
N GLY A 87 11.51 -0.27 9.99
CA GLY A 87 10.44 -0.87 9.17
C GLY A 87 10.63 -2.37 8.97
N GLN A 88 11.87 -2.79 8.65
CA GLN A 88 12.20 -4.22 8.52
C GLN A 88 12.04 -4.98 9.84
N LEU A 89 12.43 -4.37 10.97
CA LEU A 89 12.27 -4.97 12.29
C LEU A 89 10.78 -5.12 12.66
N LEU A 90 9.96 -4.11 12.39
CA LEU A 90 8.51 -4.15 12.62
C LEU A 90 7.85 -5.27 11.79
N ARG A 91 8.21 -5.41 10.50
CA ARG A 91 7.74 -6.53 9.66
C ARG A 91 8.17 -7.87 10.25
N ALA A 92 9.44 -8.01 10.66
CA ALA A 92 9.94 -9.25 11.24
C ALA A 92 9.26 -9.60 12.59
N ILE A 93 8.94 -8.60 13.43
CA ILE A 93 8.19 -8.79 14.68
C ILE A 93 6.75 -9.20 14.41
N GLU A 94 6.09 -8.56 13.44
CA GLU A 94 4.72 -8.90 13.04
C GLU A 94 4.65 -10.36 12.53
N ILE A 95 5.68 -10.83 11.84
CA ILE A 95 5.79 -12.21 11.32
C ILE A 95 6.16 -13.21 12.42
N ARG A 96 6.96 -12.80 13.42
CA ARG A 96 7.30 -13.67 14.57
C ARG A 96 6.16 -13.85 15.58
N ARG A 97 5.05 -13.12 15.47
CA ARG A 97 3.85 -13.43 16.24
C ARG A 97 3.35 -14.81 15.85
N LYS A 98 3.53 -15.79 16.73
CA LYS A 98 2.88 -17.09 16.61
C LYS A 98 1.37 -16.88 16.84
N GLY A 99 0.56 -17.07 15.80
CA GLY A 99 -0.89 -16.95 15.87
C GLY A 99 -1.51 -16.35 14.60
N LEU A 100 -2.83 -16.16 14.63
CA LEU A 100 -3.56 -15.47 13.55
C LEU A 100 -3.28 -13.96 13.61
N HIS A 101 -3.10 -13.33 12.46
CA HIS A 101 -3.01 -11.88 12.36
C HIS A 101 -4.38 -11.23 12.71
N PRO A 102 -4.39 -9.99 13.22
CA PRO A 102 -5.64 -9.30 13.55
C PRO A 102 -6.65 -9.25 12.40
N TRP A 103 -6.18 -9.04 11.16
CA TRP A 103 -7.04 -9.04 9.98
C TRP A 103 -7.65 -10.42 9.69
N GLN A 104 -6.93 -11.51 9.98
CA GLN A 104 -7.43 -12.88 9.81
C GLN A 104 -8.51 -13.19 10.83
N ILE A 105 -8.34 -12.72 12.08
CA ILE A 105 -9.33 -12.85 13.14
C ILE A 105 -10.58 -12.04 12.78
N ALA A 106 -10.41 -10.79 12.35
CA ALA A 106 -11.50 -9.94 11.88
C ALA A 106 -12.28 -10.60 10.73
N MET A 107 -11.57 -11.08 9.70
CA MET A 107 -12.17 -11.78 8.57
C MET A 107 -12.89 -13.05 8.99
N LEU A 108 -12.33 -13.83 9.91
CA LEU A 108 -12.95 -15.05 10.45
C LEU A 108 -14.25 -14.72 11.19
N ILE A 109 -14.23 -13.71 12.08
CA ILE A 109 -15.42 -13.23 12.79
C ILE A 109 -16.48 -12.76 11.77
N GLY A 110 -16.07 -12.00 10.77
CA GLY A 110 -16.92 -11.56 9.67
C GLY A 110 -17.56 -12.73 8.93
N PHE A 111 -16.78 -13.71 8.49
CA PHE A 111 -17.31 -14.90 7.79
C PHE A 111 -18.24 -15.74 8.65
N LEU A 112 -17.90 -15.97 9.92
CA LEU A 112 -18.76 -16.73 10.83
C LEU A 112 -20.08 -16.01 11.06
N GLY A 113 -20.03 -14.69 11.31
CA GLY A 113 -21.23 -13.86 11.47
C GLY A 113 -22.09 -13.84 10.21
N TRP A 114 -21.47 -13.65 9.04
CA TRP A 114 -22.15 -13.69 7.75
C TRP A 114 -22.79 -15.05 7.48
N LEU A 115 -22.08 -16.16 7.70
CA LEU A 115 -22.62 -17.52 7.53
C LEU A 115 -23.82 -17.75 8.44
N ILE A 116 -23.73 -17.36 9.72
CA ILE A 116 -24.85 -17.51 10.66
C ILE A 116 -26.08 -16.77 10.15
N LEU A 117 -25.93 -15.52 9.71
CA LEU A 117 -27.04 -14.72 9.19
C LEU A 117 -27.58 -15.26 7.86
N PHE A 118 -26.70 -15.66 6.94
CA PHE A 118 -27.06 -16.24 5.65
C PHE A 118 -27.85 -17.55 5.81
N PHE A 119 -27.38 -18.46 6.66
CA PHE A 119 -28.09 -19.70 6.96
C PHE A 119 -29.42 -19.42 7.68
N ASN A 120 -29.45 -18.45 8.58
CA ASN A 120 -30.68 -18.08 9.27
C ASN A 120 -31.76 -17.57 8.31
N GLU A 121 -31.37 -16.76 7.32
CA GLU A 121 -32.27 -16.24 6.30
C GLU A 121 -32.78 -17.34 5.36
N HIS A 122 -31.92 -18.28 4.98
CA HIS A 122 -32.29 -19.35 4.07
C HIS A 122 -33.14 -20.46 4.72
N PHE A 123 -32.87 -20.79 5.99
CA PHE A 123 -33.49 -21.93 6.68
C PHE A 123 -34.48 -21.51 7.78
N ALA A 124 -34.65 -20.21 8.04
CA ALA A 124 -35.51 -19.68 9.11
C ALA A 124 -35.24 -20.33 10.49
N LEU A 125 -33.97 -20.61 10.81
CA LEU A 125 -33.57 -21.35 12.02
C LEU A 125 -33.92 -20.60 13.32
N ILE A 126 -33.86 -19.28 13.29
CA ILE A 126 -34.12 -18.39 14.41
C ILE A 126 -35.09 -17.31 13.95
N ASN A 127 -36.23 -17.18 14.65
CA ASN A 127 -37.16 -16.06 14.49
C ASN A 127 -36.51 -14.78 15.02
N LEU A 128 -35.72 -14.11 14.16
CA LEU A 128 -35.10 -12.82 14.45
C LEU A 128 -36.00 -11.63 14.06
N SER A 129 -37.32 -11.83 13.99
CA SER A 129 -38.31 -10.85 13.53
C SER A 129 -38.41 -9.56 14.38
N PHE A 130 -37.63 -9.42 15.45
CA PHE A 130 -37.74 -8.28 16.36
C PHE A 130 -37.02 -7.00 15.92
N ASN A 131 -36.07 -7.04 14.97
CA ASN A 131 -35.43 -5.81 14.48
C ASN A 131 -34.66 -6.01 13.15
N GLU A 132 -35.34 -5.84 12.01
CA GLU A 132 -34.72 -5.98 10.67
C GLU A 132 -33.52 -5.05 10.45
N LEU A 133 -33.59 -3.82 10.95
CA LEU A 133 -32.49 -2.85 10.86
C LEU A 133 -31.26 -3.32 11.64
N PHE A 134 -31.45 -3.96 12.79
CA PHE A 134 -30.35 -4.53 13.56
C PHE A 134 -29.66 -5.67 12.81
N ILE A 135 -30.44 -6.57 12.18
CA ILE A 135 -29.88 -7.65 11.35
C ILE A 135 -29.13 -7.07 10.16
N ALA A 136 -29.71 -6.09 9.47
CA ALA A 136 -29.06 -5.40 8.36
C ALA A 136 -27.76 -4.74 8.81
N SER A 137 -27.75 -4.09 9.97
CA SER A 137 -26.55 -3.46 10.55
C SER A 137 -25.48 -4.51 10.87
N LEU A 138 -25.86 -5.68 11.40
CA LEU A 138 -24.92 -6.79 11.60
C LEU A 138 -24.37 -7.33 10.26
N LYS A 139 -25.22 -7.47 9.24
CA LYS A 139 -24.76 -7.84 7.88
C LYS A 139 -23.73 -6.83 7.36
N LEU A 140 -23.98 -5.53 7.53
CA LEU A 140 -23.03 -4.48 7.16
C LEU A 140 -21.70 -4.60 7.92
N VAL A 141 -21.74 -4.77 9.23
CA VAL A 141 -20.52 -4.90 10.06
C VAL A 141 -19.72 -6.14 9.69
N PHE A 142 -20.36 -7.31 9.56
CA PHE A 142 -19.67 -8.53 9.15
C PHE A 142 -19.16 -8.46 7.71
N GLY A 143 -19.94 -7.88 6.79
CA GLY A 143 -19.53 -7.59 5.42
C GLY A 143 -18.26 -6.74 5.39
N PHE A 144 -18.22 -5.66 6.17
CA PHE A 144 -17.05 -4.80 6.28
C PHE A 144 -15.81 -5.54 6.82
N LEU A 145 -15.95 -6.35 7.86
CA LEU A 145 -14.84 -7.16 8.40
C LEU A 145 -14.28 -8.13 7.34
N ILE A 146 -15.16 -8.73 6.53
CA ILE A 146 -14.76 -9.61 5.42
C ILE A 146 -14.04 -8.79 4.33
N LEU A 147 -14.58 -7.63 3.93
CA LEU A 147 -13.97 -6.76 2.92
C LEU A 147 -12.58 -6.29 3.34
N GLN A 148 -12.42 -5.86 4.60
CA GLN A 148 -11.11 -5.47 5.14
C GLN A 148 -10.11 -6.64 5.10
N GLY A 149 -10.55 -7.84 5.49
CA GLY A 149 -9.73 -9.05 5.40
C GLY A 149 -9.38 -9.42 3.97
N SER A 150 -10.30 -9.20 3.03
CA SER A 150 -10.11 -9.39 1.60
C SER A 150 -9.03 -8.47 1.03
N CYS A 151 -9.07 -7.17 1.35
CA CYS A 151 -8.03 -6.21 0.96
C CYS A 151 -6.64 -6.68 1.43
N GLU A 152 -6.51 -7.02 2.72
CA GLU A 152 -5.23 -7.47 3.30
C GLU A 152 -4.75 -8.80 2.68
N ALA A 153 -5.66 -9.72 2.36
CA ALA A 153 -5.31 -10.96 1.67
C ALA A 153 -4.79 -10.71 0.25
N LEU A 154 -5.43 -9.81 -0.51
CA LEU A 154 -5.02 -9.43 -1.85
C LEU A 154 -3.68 -8.69 -1.86
N ILE A 155 -3.48 -7.73 -0.95
CA ILE A 155 -2.20 -7.02 -0.78
C ILE A 155 -1.10 -8.03 -0.40
N SER A 156 -1.35 -8.89 0.58
CA SER A 156 -0.38 -9.92 1.00
C SER A 156 -0.06 -10.90 -0.14
N GLY A 157 -1.04 -11.21 -1.00
CA GLY A 157 -0.85 -12.00 -2.21
C GLY A 157 0.07 -11.31 -3.20
N ALA A 158 -0.20 -10.02 -3.48
CA ALA A 158 0.61 -9.18 -4.36
C ALA A 158 2.06 -9.06 -3.88
N GLU A 159 2.27 -8.82 -2.57
CA GLU A 159 3.60 -8.79 -1.96
C GLU A 159 4.38 -10.08 -2.15
N ARG A 160 3.71 -11.24 -2.04
CA ARG A 160 4.34 -12.56 -2.25
C ARG A 160 4.60 -12.87 -3.72
N VAL A 161 3.81 -12.32 -4.64
CA VAL A 161 4.10 -12.40 -6.08
C VAL A 161 5.30 -11.53 -6.42
N GLY A 162 5.31 -10.27 -5.98
CA GLY A 162 6.43 -9.35 -6.18
C GLY A 162 7.73 -9.91 -5.60
N SER A 163 7.63 -10.50 -4.41
CA SER A 163 8.68 -11.31 -3.80
C SER A 163 9.30 -12.35 -4.73
N ARG A 164 8.46 -13.13 -5.41
CA ARG A 164 8.88 -14.27 -6.23
C ARG A 164 9.46 -13.80 -7.56
N LEU A 165 8.88 -12.75 -8.12
CA LEU A 165 9.30 -12.14 -9.37
C LEU A 165 10.42 -11.10 -9.21
N LYS A 166 10.90 -10.90 -7.97
CA LYS A 166 11.90 -9.88 -7.61
C LYS A 166 11.51 -8.48 -8.06
N TRP A 167 10.22 -8.16 -7.97
CA TRP A 167 9.72 -6.80 -8.18
C TRP A 167 10.26 -5.88 -7.08
N ASP A 168 10.45 -4.62 -7.43
CA ASP A 168 10.72 -3.59 -6.43
C ASP A 168 9.49 -3.37 -5.51
N GLY A 169 9.71 -2.69 -4.38
CA GLY A 169 8.68 -2.52 -3.36
C GLY A 169 7.54 -1.64 -3.84
N PHE A 170 7.80 -0.82 -4.86
CA PHE A 170 6.83 0.08 -5.43
C PHE A 170 5.91 -0.62 -6.43
N ILE A 171 6.42 -1.44 -7.36
CA ILE A 171 5.63 -2.29 -8.26
C ILE A 171 4.77 -3.24 -7.45
N SER A 172 5.36 -3.85 -6.41
CA SER A 172 4.62 -4.71 -5.49
C SER A 172 3.52 -3.95 -4.74
N GLY A 173 3.79 -2.72 -4.30
CA GLY A 173 2.82 -1.83 -3.66
C GLY A 173 1.70 -1.44 -4.61
N THR A 174 2.03 -0.97 -5.81
CA THR A 174 1.11 -0.58 -6.88
C THR A 174 0.19 -1.74 -7.26
N MET A 175 0.75 -2.93 -7.48
CA MET A 175 -0.06 -4.12 -7.74
C MET A 175 -0.96 -4.47 -6.55
N GLY A 176 -0.45 -4.33 -5.33
CA GLY A 176 -1.25 -4.43 -4.10
C GLY A 176 -2.43 -3.47 -4.10
N SER A 177 -2.20 -2.19 -4.38
CA SER A 177 -3.24 -1.15 -4.44
C SER A 177 -4.28 -1.43 -5.52
N ILE A 178 -3.86 -1.81 -6.73
CA ILE A 178 -4.78 -2.20 -7.81
C ILE A 178 -5.64 -3.39 -7.37
N LEU A 179 -5.03 -4.42 -6.79
CA LEU A 179 -5.75 -5.60 -6.35
C LEU A 179 -6.69 -5.29 -5.18
N SER A 180 -6.33 -4.37 -4.29
CA SER A 180 -7.22 -3.95 -3.18
C SER A 180 -8.41 -3.08 -3.62
N THR A 181 -8.48 -2.63 -4.88
CA THR A 181 -9.72 -2.02 -5.42
C THR A 181 -10.77 -3.06 -5.84
N LEU A 182 -10.42 -4.34 -5.92
CA LEU A 182 -11.37 -5.40 -6.31
C LEU A 182 -12.58 -5.50 -5.35
N PRO A 183 -12.41 -5.49 -4.01
CA PRO A 183 -13.53 -5.43 -3.07
C PRO A 183 -14.48 -4.25 -3.32
N GLU A 184 -13.95 -3.06 -3.61
CA GLU A 184 -14.75 -1.88 -3.92
C GLU A 184 -15.57 -2.08 -5.20
N PHE A 185 -14.96 -2.61 -6.26
CA PHE A 185 -15.65 -2.94 -7.51
C PHE A 185 -16.80 -3.93 -7.27
N VAL A 186 -16.57 -4.96 -6.45
CA VAL A 186 -17.60 -5.96 -6.13
C VAL A 186 -18.74 -5.35 -5.32
N VAL A 187 -18.44 -4.48 -4.34
CA VAL A 187 -19.47 -3.73 -3.60
C VAL A 187 -20.32 -2.89 -4.56
N VAL A 188 -19.68 -2.11 -5.44
CA VAL A 188 -20.39 -1.29 -6.43
C VAL A 188 -21.26 -2.16 -7.33
N TRP A 189 -20.79 -3.33 -7.77
CA TRP A 189 -21.60 -4.26 -8.56
C TRP A 189 -22.87 -4.68 -7.81
N PHE A 190 -22.78 -5.06 -6.54
CA PHE A 190 -23.98 -5.40 -5.76
C PHE A 190 -24.90 -4.18 -5.59
N LEU A 191 -24.36 -2.98 -5.37
CA LEU A 191 -25.17 -1.77 -5.26
C LEU A 191 -25.88 -1.40 -6.56
N VAL A 192 -25.27 -1.64 -7.73
CA VAL A 192 -25.92 -1.39 -9.04
C VAL A 192 -27.18 -2.25 -9.19
N LYS A 193 -27.19 -3.47 -8.64
CA LYS A 193 -28.38 -4.34 -8.64
C LYS A 193 -29.49 -3.83 -7.73
N VAL A 194 -29.14 -3.15 -6.65
CA VAL A 194 -30.09 -2.57 -5.68
C VAL A 194 -30.66 -1.25 -6.22
N ASP A 195 -29.79 -0.27 -6.48
CA ASP A 195 -30.17 1.03 -7.02
C ASP A 195 -28.96 1.68 -7.72
N PRO A 196 -29.03 1.93 -9.05
CA PRO A 196 -27.92 2.53 -9.79
C PRO A 196 -27.50 3.92 -9.31
N LEU A 197 -28.43 4.72 -8.78
CA LEU A 197 -28.09 6.05 -8.24
C LEU A 197 -27.27 5.90 -6.95
N MET A 198 -27.62 4.95 -6.08
CA MET A 198 -26.84 4.65 -4.89
C MET A 198 -25.42 4.22 -5.25
N ALA A 199 -25.26 3.34 -6.25
CA ALA A 199 -23.93 2.92 -6.72
C ALA A 199 -23.08 4.10 -7.20
N ILE A 200 -23.68 5.04 -7.94
CA ILE A 200 -23.00 6.27 -8.40
C ILE A 200 -22.62 7.16 -7.21
N ILE A 201 -23.55 7.43 -6.30
CA ILE A 201 -23.29 8.28 -5.12
C ILE A 201 -22.18 7.67 -4.27
N THR A 202 -22.26 6.36 -3.97
CA THR A 202 -21.23 5.64 -3.22
C THR A 202 -19.88 5.75 -3.91
N SER A 203 -19.81 5.54 -5.24
CA SER A 203 -18.56 5.65 -5.99
C SER A 203 -17.94 7.06 -5.90
N ILE A 204 -18.77 8.11 -6.03
CA ILE A 204 -18.32 9.51 -5.91
C ILE A 204 -17.81 9.80 -4.50
N VAL A 205 -18.53 9.35 -3.47
CA VAL A 205 -18.12 9.57 -2.07
C VAL A 205 -16.86 8.78 -1.74
N THR A 206 -16.67 7.57 -2.29
CA THR A 206 -15.41 6.82 -2.15
C THR A 206 -14.24 7.56 -2.81
N ILE A 207 -14.41 8.07 -4.05
CA ILE A 207 -13.37 8.91 -4.70
C ILE A 207 -13.01 10.12 -3.83
N PHE A 208 -14.03 10.79 -3.27
CA PHE A 208 -13.82 11.91 -2.36
C PHE A 208 -13.08 11.49 -1.08
N ASN A 209 -13.50 10.40 -0.43
CA ASN A 209 -12.86 9.89 0.79
C ASN A 209 -11.40 9.50 0.55
N ASN A 210 -11.09 8.86 -0.57
CA ASN A 210 -9.72 8.48 -0.93
C ASN A 210 -8.87 9.72 -1.20
N SER A 211 -9.43 10.72 -1.90
CA SER A 211 -8.76 12.01 -2.14
C SER A 211 -8.52 12.79 -0.85
N LEU A 212 -9.46 12.73 0.09
CA LEU A 212 -9.36 13.37 1.40
C LEU A 212 -8.29 12.68 2.25
N ALA A 213 -8.29 11.34 2.31
CA ALA A 213 -7.28 10.55 3.02
C ALA A 213 -5.87 10.89 2.52
N TYR A 214 -5.68 10.91 1.20
CA TYR A 214 -4.42 11.33 0.58
C TYR A 214 -4.06 12.77 0.94
N SER A 215 -4.98 13.72 0.78
CA SER A 215 -4.72 15.15 1.03
C SER A 215 -4.36 15.42 2.49
N PHE A 216 -5.08 14.78 3.42
CA PHE A 216 -4.81 14.87 4.85
C PHE A 216 -3.45 14.26 5.19
N TYR A 217 -3.15 13.08 4.66
CA TYR A 217 -1.85 12.43 4.90
C TYR A 217 -0.68 13.22 4.31
N ALA A 218 -0.83 13.71 3.06
CA ALA A 218 0.18 14.52 2.38
C ALA A 218 0.51 15.81 3.13
N PHE A 219 -0.49 16.43 3.79
CA PHE A 219 -0.29 17.62 4.61
C PHE A 219 0.68 17.40 5.79
N PHE A 220 0.72 16.19 6.35
CA PHE A 220 1.60 15.84 7.48
C PHE A 220 2.93 15.23 7.06
N LEU A 221 3.23 15.15 5.75
CA LEU A 221 4.54 14.67 5.31
C LEU A 221 5.66 15.61 5.80
N PRO A 222 6.82 15.07 6.17
CA PRO A 222 7.97 15.88 6.49
C PRO A 222 8.36 16.73 5.28
N LYS A 223 8.70 17.99 5.54
CA LYS A 223 9.22 18.90 4.52
C LYS A 223 10.72 18.70 4.38
N ASP A 224 11.18 18.70 3.14
CA ASP A 224 12.59 18.71 2.82
C ASP A 224 13.23 20.07 3.19
N LYS A 225 14.54 20.20 2.97
CA LYS A 225 15.28 21.45 3.24
C LYS A 225 14.86 22.63 2.36
N SER A 226 14.15 22.38 1.25
CA SER A 226 13.61 23.41 0.37
C SER A 226 12.18 23.81 0.73
N GLY A 227 11.57 23.16 1.73
CA GLY A 227 10.19 23.39 2.16
C GLY A 227 9.14 22.64 1.34
N THR A 228 9.57 21.80 0.39
CA THR A 228 8.71 20.90 -0.38
C THR A 228 8.46 19.60 0.39
N PHE A 229 7.28 18.99 0.23
CA PHE A 229 6.98 17.73 0.88
C PHE A 229 7.87 16.61 0.32
N GLU A 230 8.38 15.71 1.16
CA GLU A 230 9.12 14.51 0.74
C GLU A 230 8.18 13.51 0.03
N MET A 231 7.76 13.83 -1.20
CA MET A 231 7.02 12.93 -2.08
C MET A 231 7.98 12.19 -3.02
N PRO A 232 7.70 10.93 -3.38
CA PRO A 232 8.42 10.24 -4.45
C PRO A 232 8.32 11.05 -5.75
N LYS A 233 9.45 11.33 -6.42
CA LYS A 233 9.46 12.16 -7.65
C LYS A 233 8.60 11.58 -8.73
N SER A 234 8.56 10.27 -8.82
CA SER A 234 7.80 9.53 -9.82
C SER A 234 6.29 9.57 -9.56
N LEU A 235 5.85 9.73 -8.30
CA LEU A 235 4.46 10.13 -8.00
C LEU A 235 4.20 11.58 -8.41
N THR A 236 5.15 12.49 -8.23
CA THR A 236 5.01 13.89 -8.66
C THR A 236 4.95 14.01 -10.19
N ILE A 237 5.76 13.25 -10.92
CA ILE A 237 5.86 13.27 -12.39
C ILE A 237 4.68 12.52 -13.01
N ALA A 238 4.47 11.24 -12.65
CA ALA A 238 3.37 10.45 -13.21
C ALA A 238 2.00 10.95 -12.72
N GLY A 239 1.92 11.36 -11.44
CA GLY A 239 0.72 11.95 -10.87
C GLY A 239 0.41 13.32 -11.46
N GLY A 240 1.39 14.19 -11.67
CA GLY A 240 1.16 15.54 -12.20
C GLY A 240 0.39 15.54 -13.52
N GLU A 241 0.94 14.91 -14.56
CA GLU A 241 0.36 15.00 -15.92
C GLU A 241 -0.91 14.16 -16.08
N ILE A 242 -0.95 12.97 -15.47
CA ILE A 242 -2.04 12.02 -15.70
C ILE A 242 -3.22 12.29 -14.76
N LEU A 243 -2.98 12.74 -13.53
CA LEU A 243 -4.05 13.20 -12.65
C LEU A 243 -4.70 14.47 -13.19
N ILE A 244 -3.93 15.36 -13.85
CA ILE A 244 -4.52 16.52 -14.56
C ILE A 244 -5.46 16.05 -15.67
N ALA A 245 -5.06 15.08 -16.50
CA ALA A 245 -5.91 14.55 -17.57
C ALA A 245 -7.18 13.87 -17.03
N GLY A 246 -7.06 13.05 -15.98
CA GLY A 246 -8.20 12.42 -15.31
C GLY A 246 -9.14 13.43 -14.65
N SER A 247 -8.58 14.41 -13.91
CA SER A 247 -9.35 15.46 -13.24
C SER A 247 -10.05 16.38 -14.23
N ALA A 248 -9.40 16.72 -15.35
CA ALA A 248 -10.01 17.49 -16.42
C ALA A 248 -11.18 16.73 -17.06
N THR A 249 -11.02 15.43 -17.31
CA THR A 249 -12.10 14.58 -17.86
C THR A 249 -13.28 14.52 -16.90
N ALA A 250 -13.03 14.28 -15.61
CA ALA A 250 -14.07 14.25 -14.58
C ALA A 250 -14.79 15.60 -14.43
N LEU A 251 -14.04 16.71 -14.48
CA LEU A 251 -14.59 18.06 -14.42
C LEU A 251 -15.47 18.36 -15.65
N ILE A 252 -15.02 18.00 -16.85
CA ILE A 252 -15.80 18.19 -18.08
C ILE A 252 -17.11 17.40 -18.00
N VAL A 253 -17.05 16.11 -17.61
CA VAL A 253 -18.25 15.29 -17.44
C VAL A 253 -19.18 15.89 -16.38
N GLY A 254 -18.63 16.34 -15.24
CA GLY A 254 -19.39 17.00 -14.18
C GLY A 254 -20.07 18.29 -14.63
N LEU A 255 -19.38 19.12 -15.41
CA LEU A 255 -19.94 20.36 -15.97
C LEU A 255 -21.03 20.07 -17.00
N VAL A 256 -20.85 19.06 -17.86
CA VAL A 256 -21.88 18.63 -18.82
C VAL A 256 -23.13 18.16 -18.08
N LEU A 257 -22.98 17.33 -17.04
CA LEU A 257 -24.08 16.89 -16.19
C LEU A 257 -24.81 18.07 -15.52
N LEU A 258 -24.06 19.06 -15.02
CA LEU A 258 -24.62 20.26 -14.40
C LEU A 258 -25.41 21.10 -15.41
N VAL A 259 -24.88 21.30 -16.62
CA VAL A 259 -25.58 22.03 -17.69
C VAL A 259 -26.85 21.30 -18.10
N MET A 260 -26.82 19.98 -18.25
CA MET A 260 -28.00 19.17 -18.54
C MET A 260 -29.06 19.30 -17.44
N TYR A 261 -28.64 19.31 -16.17
CA TYR A 261 -29.53 19.53 -15.03
C TYR A 261 -30.18 20.92 -15.05
N ILE A 262 -29.41 21.99 -15.28
CA ILE A 262 -29.90 23.37 -15.30
C ILE A 262 -30.82 23.62 -16.49
N THR A 263 -30.45 23.12 -17.68
CA THR A 263 -31.20 23.34 -18.94
C THR A 263 -32.47 22.48 -19.03
N LYS A 264 -32.69 21.56 -18.07
CA LYS A 264 -33.82 20.62 -18.04
C LYS A 264 -33.97 19.81 -19.34
N VAL A 265 -32.90 19.65 -20.11
CA VAL A 265 -32.92 18.81 -21.32
C VAL A 265 -33.10 17.37 -20.85
N LYS A 266 -34.20 16.73 -21.26
CA LYS A 266 -34.55 15.34 -20.86
C LYS A 266 -33.63 14.28 -21.47
N SER A 267 -32.52 14.65 -22.12
CA SER A 267 -31.53 13.68 -22.57
C SER A 267 -30.84 13.12 -21.33
N GLN A 268 -31.17 11.90 -20.95
CA GLN A 268 -30.36 11.14 -20.00
C GLN A 268 -29.11 10.66 -20.74
N LEU A 269 -27.97 10.58 -20.06
CA LEU A 269 -26.84 9.81 -20.60
C LEU A 269 -27.33 8.39 -20.85
N ILE A 270 -27.31 7.96 -22.11
CA ILE A 270 -27.72 6.62 -22.48
C ILE A 270 -26.57 5.66 -22.14
N GLY A 271 -26.84 4.37 -22.01
CA GLY A 271 -25.82 3.36 -21.68
C GLY A 271 -24.57 3.43 -22.58
N VAL A 272 -24.71 3.83 -23.85
CA VAL A 272 -23.58 4.04 -24.77
C VAL A 272 -22.68 5.19 -24.30
N ASP A 273 -23.25 6.32 -23.89
CA ASP A 273 -22.48 7.48 -23.41
C ASP A 273 -21.69 7.11 -22.15
N LEU A 274 -22.31 6.37 -21.23
CA LEU A 274 -21.67 5.88 -20.01
C LEU A 274 -20.55 4.87 -20.31
N LEU A 275 -20.73 4.00 -21.30
CA LEU A 275 -19.68 3.07 -21.75
C LEU A 275 -18.50 3.80 -22.37
N VAL A 276 -18.75 4.84 -23.17
CA VAL A 276 -17.68 5.66 -23.77
C VAL A 276 -16.90 6.41 -22.68
N VAL A 277 -17.59 7.05 -21.75
CA VAL A 277 -16.96 7.75 -20.62
C VAL A 277 -16.17 6.78 -19.75
N GLY A 278 -16.78 5.65 -19.36
CA GLY A 278 -16.14 4.62 -18.54
C GLY A 278 -14.93 3.98 -19.24
N GLY A 279 -15.04 3.70 -20.54
CA GLY A 279 -13.95 3.17 -21.35
C GLY A 279 -12.79 4.17 -21.49
N THR A 280 -13.10 5.46 -21.68
CA THR A 280 -12.10 6.53 -21.75
C THR A 280 -11.35 6.69 -20.43
N LEU A 281 -12.09 6.76 -19.30
CA LEU A 281 -11.48 6.82 -17.97
C LEU A 281 -10.64 5.57 -17.67
N SER A 282 -11.12 4.40 -18.07
CA SER A 282 -10.37 3.14 -17.93
C SER A 282 -9.09 3.14 -18.75
N ALA A 283 -9.11 3.66 -19.98
CA ALA A 283 -7.93 3.79 -20.82
C ALA A 283 -6.90 4.76 -20.21
N ILE A 284 -7.34 5.91 -19.68
CA ILE A 284 -6.49 6.87 -18.95
C ILE A 284 -5.88 6.18 -17.72
N TYR A 285 -6.68 5.43 -16.96
CA TYR A 285 -6.19 4.71 -15.78
C TYR A 285 -5.20 3.58 -16.13
N ILE A 286 -5.45 2.81 -17.18
CA ILE A 286 -4.50 1.79 -17.65
C ILE A 286 -3.20 2.45 -18.08
N PHE A 287 -3.28 3.55 -18.84
CA PHE A 287 -2.10 4.31 -19.24
C PHE A 287 -1.34 4.89 -18.04
N TYR A 288 -2.06 5.37 -17.02
CA TYR A 288 -1.49 5.79 -15.73
C TYR A 288 -0.68 4.67 -15.09
N ILE A 289 -1.27 3.49 -14.90
CA ILE A 289 -0.60 2.35 -14.28
C ILE A 289 0.64 1.93 -15.09
N LEU A 290 0.53 1.85 -16.42
CA LEU A 290 1.67 1.48 -17.28
C LEU A 290 2.80 2.51 -17.20
N THR A 291 2.46 3.79 -17.20
CA THR A 291 3.43 4.89 -17.09
C THR A 291 4.10 4.90 -15.73
N LEU A 292 3.34 4.70 -14.66
CA LEU A 292 3.81 4.61 -13.30
C LEU A 292 4.76 3.41 -13.11
N VAL A 293 4.43 2.23 -13.63
CA VAL A 293 5.34 1.08 -13.61
C VAL A 293 6.63 1.35 -14.39
N LYS A 294 6.53 2.00 -15.57
CA LYS A 294 7.69 2.28 -16.42
C LYS A 294 8.66 3.30 -15.81
N TYR A 295 8.17 4.47 -15.37
CA TYR A 295 9.03 5.53 -14.83
C TYR A 295 9.74 5.13 -13.53
N TYR A 296 9.13 4.26 -12.73
CA TYR A 296 9.78 3.77 -11.51
C TYR A 296 10.88 2.74 -11.78
N GLN A 297 10.72 1.88 -12.79
CA GLN A 297 11.78 0.95 -13.22
C GLN A 297 13.06 1.66 -13.66
N GLU A 298 12.95 2.90 -14.15
CA GLU A 298 14.08 3.74 -14.56
C GLU A 298 14.89 4.32 -13.38
N GLY A 299 14.52 4.04 -12.12
CA GLY A 299 15.41 4.17 -10.96
C GLY A 299 15.62 5.60 -10.43
N SER A 300 14.69 6.53 -10.68
CA SER A 300 14.86 7.94 -10.27
C SER A 300 14.64 8.23 -8.78
N ASP A 301 14.06 7.28 -8.02
CA ASP A 301 13.80 7.43 -6.59
C ASP A 301 14.56 6.39 -5.74
N ASN A 302 15.83 6.73 -5.52
CA ASN A 302 16.72 6.20 -4.50
C ASN A 302 17.18 4.72 -4.72
N PRO A 303 18.45 4.46 -5.07
CA PRO A 303 18.99 3.11 -5.29
C PRO A 303 18.98 2.20 -4.03
N ASN A 304 18.53 2.73 -2.89
CA ASN A 304 18.35 2.04 -1.61
C ASN A 304 16.90 1.58 -1.33
N SER A 305 15.96 1.72 -2.28
CA SER A 305 14.54 1.37 -2.11
C SER A 305 14.21 -0.09 -2.51
N LEU A 306 15.22 -0.97 -2.56
CA LEU A 306 14.95 -2.40 -2.73
C LEU A 306 14.05 -2.88 -1.58
N PRO A 307 12.92 -3.53 -1.88
CA PRO A 307 12.08 -4.09 -0.83
C PRO A 307 12.90 -5.13 -0.08
N PRO A 308 12.73 -5.23 1.24
CA PRO A 308 13.40 -6.28 2.02
C PRO A 308 13.16 -7.63 1.36
N ALA A 309 14.24 -8.37 1.11
CA ALA A 309 14.16 -9.66 0.47
C ALA A 309 13.13 -10.54 1.22
N PRO A 310 12.12 -11.08 0.56
CA PRO A 310 11.00 -11.80 1.17
C PRO A 310 11.43 -13.01 2.00
N HIS A 311 12.56 -13.62 1.60
CA HIS A 311 13.20 -14.70 2.34
C HIS A 311 13.79 -14.23 3.69
N ASN A 312 14.28 -12.98 3.76
CA ASN A 312 14.74 -12.34 5.00
C ASN A 312 13.58 -11.97 5.93
N LEU A 313 12.36 -11.83 5.37
CA LEU A 313 11.13 -11.57 6.13
C LEU A 313 10.46 -12.86 6.63
N GLY A 314 10.79 -14.03 6.08
CA GLY A 314 10.21 -15.32 6.52
C GLY A 314 8.85 -15.65 5.91
N TYR A 315 8.45 -14.99 4.81
CA TYR A 315 7.21 -15.34 4.11
C TYR A 315 7.32 -16.68 3.37
N ASN A 316 6.26 -17.48 3.45
CA ASN A 316 6.14 -18.69 2.63
C ASN A 316 5.82 -18.30 1.19
N SER A 317 6.81 -18.40 0.30
CA SER A 317 6.70 -18.08 -1.13
C SER A 317 6.17 -19.24 -1.99
N LYS A 318 5.69 -20.33 -1.35
CA LYS A 318 5.04 -21.44 -2.06
C LYS A 318 3.84 -20.93 -2.86
N THR A 319 3.72 -21.40 -4.10
CA THR A 319 2.63 -21.03 -5.02
C THR A 319 1.25 -21.26 -4.38
N SER A 320 1.09 -22.36 -3.63
CA SER A 320 -0.17 -22.67 -2.95
C SER A 320 -0.59 -21.60 -1.93
N ALA A 321 0.36 -21.03 -1.19
CA ALA A 321 0.09 -19.99 -0.20
C ALA A 321 -0.25 -18.64 -0.84
N ILE A 322 0.26 -18.39 -2.05
CA ILE A 322 -0.08 -17.21 -2.86
C ILE A 322 -1.49 -17.37 -3.42
N ILE A 323 -1.77 -18.51 -4.06
CA ILE A 323 -3.08 -18.83 -4.62
C ILE A 323 -4.16 -18.80 -3.53
N SER A 324 -3.90 -19.35 -2.34
CA SER A 324 -4.87 -19.33 -1.24
C SER A 324 -5.21 -17.92 -0.78
N LEU A 325 -4.24 -16.99 -0.78
CA LEU A 325 -4.49 -15.59 -0.41
C LEU A 325 -5.36 -14.89 -1.45
N PHE A 326 -5.08 -15.09 -2.74
CA PHE A 326 -5.91 -14.53 -3.80
C PHE A 326 -7.33 -15.08 -3.79
N LEU A 327 -7.48 -16.40 -3.65
CA LEU A 327 -8.81 -17.02 -3.54
C LEU A 327 -9.56 -16.51 -2.30
N LEU A 328 -8.90 -16.43 -1.15
CA LEU A 328 -9.48 -15.87 0.07
C LEU A 328 -9.91 -14.40 -0.13
N GLY A 329 -9.07 -13.63 -0.81
CA GLY A 329 -9.36 -12.26 -1.24
C GLY A 329 -10.64 -12.21 -2.08
N ILE A 330 -10.68 -12.90 -3.22
CA ILE A 330 -11.80 -12.90 -4.18
C ILE A 330 -13.11 -13.38 -3.53
N ILE A 331 -13.06 -14.50 -2.80
CA ILE A 331 -14.24 -15.04 -2.11
C ILE A 331 -14.71 -14.06 -1.04
N GLY A 332 -13.78 -13.48 -0.27
CA GLY A 332 -14.08 -12.44 0.70
C GLY A 332 -14.72 -11.21 0.05
N SER A 333 -14.20 -10.73 -1.08
CA SER A 333 -14.79 -9.60 -1.81
C SER A 333 -16.24 -9.88 -2.19
N TYR A 334 -16.52 -11.08 -2.69
CA TYR A 334 -17.87 -11.50 -3.07
C TYR A 334 -18.82 -11.56 -1.87
N CYS A 335 -18.47 -12.30 -0.82
CA CYS A 335 -19.30 -12.45 0.38
C CYS A 335 -19.51 -11.11 1.10
N GLY A 336 -18.46 -10.31 1.22
CA GLY A 336 -18.52 -8.99 1.82
C GLY A 336 -19.38 -8.02 1.00
N GLY A 337 -19.25 -8.04 -0.33
CA GLY A 337 -20.07 -7.25 -1.24
C GLY A 337 -21.55 -7.63 -1.22
N GLU A 338 -21.85 -8.93 -1.16
CA GLU A 338 -23.23 -9.42 -1.00
C GLU A 338 -23.84 -8.91 0.32
N ALA A 339 -23.12 -9.02 1.43
CA ALA A 339 -23.59 -8.56 2.74
C ALA A 339 -23.88 -7.06 2.76
N VAL A 340 -23.02 -6.26 2.11
CA VAL A 340 -23.22 -4.81 1.93
C VAL A 340 -24.44 -4.52 1.05
N GLY A 341 -24.64 -5.26 -0.04
CA GLY A 341 -25.81 -5.16 -0.91
C GLY A 341 -27.12 -5.49 -0.16
N SER A 342 -27.12 -6.58 0.61
CA SER A 342 -28.22 -7.00 1.49
C SER A 342 -28.60 -5.90 2.50
N PHE A 343 -27.61 -5.22 3.10
CA PHE A 343 -27.87 -4.07 3.97
C PHE A 343 -28.50 -2.92 3.18
N ALA A 344 -27.95 -2.59 2.00
CA ALA A 344 -28.42 -1.49 1.17
C ALA A 344 -29.89 -1.68 0.75
N GLU A 345 -30.27 -2.89 0.37
CA GLU A 345 -31.64 -3.27 0.04
C GLU A 345 -32.56 -3.06 1.25
N THR A 346 -32.22 -3.63 2.40
CA THR A 346 -33.02 -3.53 3.63
C THR A 346 -33.17 -2.07 4.11
N ALA A 347 -32.10 -1.28 4.02
CA ALA A 347 -32.11 0.13 4.42
C ALA A 347 -33.02 0.99 3.51
N LEU A 348 -33.13 0.65 2.23
CA LEU A 348 -34.03 1.35 1.31
C LEU A 348 -35.48 0.90 1.46
N SER A 349 -35.72 -0.41 1.51
CA SER A 349 -37.08 -0.97 1.45
C SER A 349 -37.82 -0.86 2.77
N ASN A 350 -37.14 -1.09 3.91
CA ASN A 350 -37.82 -1.35 5.18
C ASN A 350 -37.71 -0.19 6.17
N THR A 351 -36.70 0.68 6.05
CA THR A 351 -36.48 1.78 6.99
C THR A 351 -36.69 3.17 6.41
N ASN A 352 -37.09 3.27 5.13
CA ASN A 352 -37.24 4.55 4.41
C ASN A 352 -35.99 5.46 4.52
N MET A 353 -34.80 4.89 4.72
CA MET A 353 -33.58 5.69 4.70
C MET A 353 -33.40 6.27 3.29
N GLY A 354 -33.20 7.58 3.22
CA GLY A 354 -32.97 8.25 1.94
C GLY A 354 -31.74 7.67 1.23
N LYS A 355 -31.81 7.51 -0.09
CA LYS A 355 -30.73 6.95 -0.93
C LYS A 355 -29.37 7.62 -0.64
N VAL A 356 -29.37 8.93 -0.44
CA VAL A 356 -28.17 9.72 -0.11
C VAL A 356 -27.58 9.29 1.24
N THR A 357 -28.42 9.14 2.27
CA THR A 357 -27.98 8.73 3.61
C THR A 357 -27.39 7.33 3.60
N THR A 358 -28.07 6.37 2.97
CA THR A 358 -27.57 4.99 2.84
C THR A 358 -26.24 4.96 2.10
N SER A 359 -26.13 5.68 0.97
CA SER A 359 -24.88 5.78 0.21
C SER A 359 -23.74 6.39 1.04
N ALA A 360 -24.02 7.44 1.81
CA ALA A 360 -23.01 8.09 2.65
C ALA A 360 -22.50 7.16 3.77
N ILE A 361 -23.39 6.40 4.40
CA ILE A 361 -23.01 5.37 5.39
C ILE A 361 -22.10 4.33 4.72
N LEU A 362 -22.52 3.78 3.59
CA LEU A 362 -21.77 2.76 2.85
C LEU A 362 -20.39 3.26 2.42
N ALA A 363 -20.31 4.46 1.86
CA ALA A 363 -19.05 5.04 1.40
C ALA A 363 -18.12 5.43 2.55
N PHE A 364 -18.67 5.84 3.70
CA PHE A 364 -17.88 6.05 4.91
C PHE A 364 -17.19 4.74 5.33
N PHE A 365 -17.95 3.64 5.41
CA PHE A 365 -17.38 2.33 5.75
C PHE A 365 -16.39 1.85 4.69
N ALA A 366 -16.71 2.01 3.40
CA ALA A 366 -15.80 1.65 2.32
C ALA A 366 -14.43 2.34 2.46
N GLY A 367 -14.41 3.63 2.82
CA GLY A 367 -13.16 4.39 2.96
C GLY A 367 -12.30 4.05 4.18
N ILE A 368 -12.80 3.28 5.16
CA ILE A 368 -12.04 2.97 6.39
C ILE A 368 -10.81 2.11 6.08
N SER A 369 -10.88 1.23 5.09
CA SER A 369 -9.74 0.39 4.70
C SER A 369 -8.53 1.22 4.29
N GLU A 370 -8.76 2.29 3.55
CA GLU A 370 -7.72 3.15 2.99
C GLU A 370 -6.99 3.90 4.10
N TYR A 371 -7.72 4.45 5.08
CA TYR A 371 -7.09 5.07 6.25
C TYR A 371 -6.22 4.08 7.03
N ILE A 372 -6.68 2.83 7.18
CA ILE A 372 -5.93 1.77 7.85
C ILE A 372 -4.66 1.41 7.06
N ILE A 373 -4.77 1.27 5.74
CA ILE A 373 -3.66 0.97 4.84
C ILE A 373 -2.61 2.10 4.90
N VAL A 374 -3.03 3.35 4.74
CA VAL A 374 -2.15 4.54 4.82
C VAL A 374 -1.42 4.59 6.17
N TYR A 375 -2.15 4.42 7.26
CA TYR A 375 -1.58 4.42 8.61
C TYR A 375 -0.55 3.29 8.82
N LYS A 376 -0.88 2.07 8.37
CA LYS A 376 0.01 0.90 8.49
C LYS A 376 1.27 1.06 7.64
N SER A 377 1.14 1.54 6.41
CA SER A 377 2.25 1.82 5.50
C SER A 377 3.15 2.93 6.04
N HIS A 378 2.57 4.00 6.60
CA HIS A 378 3.34 5.06 7.27
C HIS A 378 4.16 4.52 8.44
N LYS A 379 3.55 3.72 9.33
CA LYS A 379 4.24 3.12 10.48
C LYS A 379 5.41 2.23 10.06
N ARG A 380 5.34 1.64 8.87
CA ARG A 380 6.40 0.81 8.27
C ARG A 380 7.50 1.62 7.57
N GLY A 381 7.34 2.94 7.46
CA GLY A 381 8.26 3.81 6.73
C GLY A 381 8.13 3.70 5.21
N GLU A 382 7.05 3.11 4.72
CA GLU A 382 6.77 2.85 3.31
C GLU A 382 5.94 3.99 2.73
N MET A 383 6.54 5.19 2.68
CA MET A 383 5.82 6.40 2.26
C MET A 383 5.29 6.30 0.83
N GLY A 384 5.97 5.55 -0.06
CA GLY A 384 5.48 5.29 -1.41
C GLY A 384 4.18 4.48 -1.45
N ILE A 385 4.03 3.48 -0.57
CA ILE A 385 2.81 2.65 -0.47
C ILE A 385 1.70 3.41 0.26
N ALA A 386 2.05 4.31 1.18
CA ALA A 386 1.07 5.16 1.86
C ALA A 386 0.51 6.27 0.97
N LEU A 387 1.21 6.63 -0.12
CA LEU A 387 0.82 7.70 -1.05
C LEU A 387 0.34 7.19 -2.41
N SER A 388 0.53 5.90 -2.69
CA SER A 388 0.01 5.20 -3.87
C SER A 388 -1.44 4.80 -3.66
#